data_AF-A0A629KGJ4-F1
#
_entry.id   AF-A0A629KGJ4-F1
#
_cell.length_a   1.000
_cell.length_b   1.000
_cell.length_c   1.000
_cell.angle_alpha   90.00
_cell.angle_beta   90.00
_cell.angle_gamma   90.00
#
_symmetry.space_group_name_H-M   'P 1'
#
loop_
_entity.id
_entity.type
_entity.pdbx_description
1 polymer ?
#
loop_
_entity_poly.entity_id
_entity_poly.type
_entity_poly.pdbx_seq_one_letter_code
_entity_poly.pdbx_strand_id
1 'polypeptide(L)'
;MNLLNENAKYDYFGPFKGKKEIGYYAFFGNNEISRPIRNDLYIRDINIYKELSNNVLTDLKKINTDWDSDTSNVANKVIYTSIMSIACAFDLWKKGSRKTPGTVFEIYIAALLKVMLPNEIFSKHIPLIDQINSDEELTDPASVSTDVVIKSGENVNRGVVIPLKITTRERIVQPFAQQRILDSYFGNGVFNSFLACISETQQDKINRKVNHICVPGTIRLYQKYLSNVAGMYYCDIPERYLQA
;
A
#
# COMPACT_ATOMS: atom_id res chain seq x y z
N MET A 1 17.47 -0.13 -7.12
CA MET A 1 17.82 -1.49 -7.57
C MET A 1 19.32 -1.66 -7.71
N ASN A 2 20.03 -0.87 -8.53
CA ASN A 2 21.51 -0.97 -8.68
C ASN A 2 22.26 -1.06 -7.34
N LEU A 3 21.97 -0.16 -6.39
CA LEU A 3 22.56 -0.19 -5.06
C LEU A 3 22.45 -1.57 -4.38
N LEU A 4 21.28 -2.22 -4.44
CA LEU A 4 21.06 -3.56 -3.89
C LEU A 4 21.83 -4.62 -4.67
N ASN A 5 21.76 -4.58 -6.01
CA ASN A 5 22.39 -5.59 -6.88
C ASN A 5 23.92 -5.57 -6.78
N GLU A 6 24.51 -4.40 -6.61
CA GLU A 6 25.96 -4.21 -6.56
C GLU A 6 26.55 -4.42 -5.17
N ASN A 7 25.78 -4.12 -4.10
CA ASN A 7 26.33 -4.00 -2.75
C ASN A 7 25.69 -4.94 -1.71
N ALA A 8 24.71 -5.76 -2.10
CA ALA A 8 24.06 -6.71 -1.19
C ALA A 8 23.90 -8.10 -1.81
N LYS A 9 24.13 -9.13 -1.00
CA LYS A 9 23.86 -10.52 -1.39
C LYS A 9 22.37 -10.79 -1.26
N TYR A 10 21.73 -11.29 -2.32
CA TYR A 10 20.35 -11.77 -2.26
C TYR A 10 20.32 -13.28 -2.03
N ASP A 11 19.72 -13.73 -0.92
CA ASP A 11 19.71 -15.14 -0.55
C ASP A 11 18.44 -15.53 0.21
N TYR A 12 18.20 -16.83 0.34
CA TYR A 12 17.09 -17.37 1.11
C TYR A 12 17.19 -16.91 2.57
N PHE A 13 16.09 -16.34 3.07
CA PHE A 13 15.99 -15.88 4.44
C PHE A 13 15.41 -16.96 5.34
N GLY A 14 14.20 -17.42 5.01
CA GLY A 14 13.41 -18.31 5.85
C GLY A 14 11.96 -18.45 5.40
N PRO A 15 11.22 -19.43 5.95
CA PRO A 15 9.86 -19.71 5.52
C PRO A 15 8.82 -18.96 6.36
N PHE A 16 7.66 -18.71 5.75
CA PHE A 16 6.38 -18.66 6.46
C PHE A 16 5.74 -20.04 6.41
N LYS A 17 5.25 -20.54 7.56
CA LYS A 17 4.59 -21.84 7.68
C LYS A 17 3.10 -21.66 7.99
N GLY A 18 2.29 -21.60 6.92
CA GLY A 18 0.83 -21.61 6.99
C GLY A 18 0.24 -22.96 6.55
N LYS A 19 -0.92 -22.97 5.90
CA LYS A 19 -1.43 -24.16 5.19
C LYS A 19 -0.50 -24.51 4.03
N LYS A 20 0.07 -23.51 3.38
CA LYS A 20 1.19 -23.64 2.44
C LYS A 20 2.45 -23.01 3.02
N GLU A 21 3.58 -23.69 2.84
CA GLU A 21 4.88 -23.10 3.13
C GLU A 21 5.25 -22.11 2.02
N ILE A 22 5.70 -20.92 2.41
CA ILE A 22 6.15 -19.88 1.49
C ILE A 22 7.59 -19.53 1.85
N GLY A 23 8.51 -19.74 0.92
CA GLY A 23 9.91 -19.34 1.08
C GLY A 23 10.09 -17.85 0.85
N TYR A 24 10.74 -17.15 1.80
CA TYR A 24 11.11 -15.75 1.66
C TYR A 24 12.62 -15.59 1.57
N TYR A 25 13.04 -14.57 0.83
CA TYR A 25 14.42 -14.17 0.61
C TYR A 25 14.68 -12.83 1.30
N ALA A 26 15.94 -12.45 1.43
CA ALA A 26 16.33 -11.13 1.89
C ALA A 26 17.64 -10.69 1.21
N PHE A 27 17.88 -9.39 1.22
CA PHE A 27 19.21 -8.85 0.97
C PHE A 27 20.02 -8.84 2.27
N PHE A 28 21.29 -9.21 2.15
CA PHE A 28 22.30 -9.24 3.20
C PHE A 28 23.41 -8.28 2.80
N GLY A 29 23.70 -7.30 3.65
CA GLY A 29 24.73 -6.31 3.38
C GLY A 29 24.91 -5.38 4.57
N ASN A 30 26.08 -4.77 4.70
CA ASN A 30 26.38 -3.83 5.78
C ASN A 30 26.08 -4.38 7.20
N ASN A 31 26.36 -5.68 7.43
CA ASN A 31 26.04 -6.42 8.66
C ASN A 31 24.55 -6.40 9.08
N GLU A 32 23.66 -6.06 8.14
CA GLU A 32 22.22 -6.03 8.35
C GLU A 32 21.52 -7.00 7.39
N ILE A 33 20.26 -7.27 7.70
CA ILE A 33 19.36 -8.12 6.91
C ILE A 33 18.15 -7.27 6.58
N SER A 34 17.80 -7.19 5.29
CA SER A 34 16.59 -6.50 4.86
C SER A 34 15.34 -7.23 5.34
N ARG A 35 14.19 -6.57 5.28
CA ARG A 35 12.89 -7.25 5.43
C ARG A 35 12.74 -8.41 4.43
N PRO A 36 11.87 -9.40 4.71
CA PRO A 36 11.63 -10.55 3.85
C PRO A 36 10.97 -10.17 2.53
N ILE A 37 11.30 -10.91 1.47
CA ILE A 37 10.89 -10.69 0.08
C ILE A 37 10.32 -11.98 -0.50
N ARG A 38 9.15 -11.90 -1.14
CA ARG A 38 8.58 -12.95 -2.01
C ARG A 38 9.38 -13.01 -3.30
N ASN A 39 10.15 -14.08 -3.52
CA ASN A 39 11.03 -14.20 -4.68
C ASN A 39 10.29 -14.29 -6.02
N ASP A 40 9.10 -14.89 -6.04
CA ASP A 40 8.26 -14.97 -7.24
C ASP A 40 7.59 -13.63 -7.61
N LEU A 41 7.49 -12.70 -6.66
CA LEU A 41 6.98 -11.34 -6.88
C LEU A 41 8.10 -10.34 -7.21
N TYR A 42 9.30 -10.53 -6.67
CA TYR A 42 10.41 -9.59 -6.81
C TYR A 42 11.20 -9.80 -8.11
N ILE A 43 11.19 -8.81 -8.99
CA ILE A 43 11.93 -8.84 -10.25
C ILE A 43 13.38 -8.43 -9.98
N ARG A 44 14.30 -9.41 -10.00
CA ARG A 44 15.72 -9.17 -9.74
C ARG A 44 16.48 -8.55 -10.91
N ASP A 45 16.17 -8.98 -12.13
CA ASP A 45 16.83 -8.49 -13.33
C ASP A 45 16.35 -7.06 -13.62
N ILE A 46 17.30 -6.13 -13.64
CA ILE A 46 16.98 -4.71 -13.82
C ILE A 46 16.47 -4.39 -15.23
N ASN A 47 16.93 -5.11 -16.25
CA ASN A 47 16.50 -4.89 -17.62
C ASN A 47 15.06 -5.38 -17.79
N ILE A 48 14.74 -6.56 -17.25
CA ILE A 48 13.37 -7.07 -17.21
C ILE A 48 12.46 -6.12 -16.42
N TYR A 49 12.90 -5.65 -15.26
CA TYR A 49 12.12 -4.68 -14.48
C TYR A 49 11.85 -3.39 -15.26
N LYS A 50 12.86 -2.83 -15.94
CA LYS A 50 12.70 -1.61 -16.74
C LYS A 50 11.69 -1.79 -17.86
N GLU A 51 11.78 -2.91 -18.59
CA GLU A 51 10.83 -3.25 -19.65
C GLU A 51 9.41 -3.36 -19.10
N LEU A 52 9.20 -4.21 -18.10
CA LEU A 52 7.88 -4.42 -17.51
C LEU A 52 7.31 -3.14 -16.88
N SER A 53 8.15 -2.32 -16.25
CA SER A 53 7.72 -1.04 -15.70
C SER A 53 7.26 -0.06 -16.78
N ASN A 54 7.90 -0.05 -17.96
CA ASN A 54 7.45 0.78 -19.09
C ASN A 54 6.14 0.27 -19.68
N ASN A 55 5.97 -1.05 -19.76
CA ASN A 55 4.74 -1.68 -20.23
C ASN A 55 3.57 -1.31 -19.30
N VAL A 56 3.74 -1.44 -17.98
CA VAL A 56 2.71 -1.04 -16.99
C VAL A 56 2.25 0.40 -17.18
N LEU A 57 3.15 1.34 -17.46
CA LEU A 57 2.77 2.75 -17.71
C LEU A 57 1.95 2.92 -18.99
N THR A 58 2.17 2.05 -19.98
CA THR A 58 1.37 2.01 -21.22
C THR A 58 0.01 1.37 -20.96
N ASP A 59 -0.02 0.26 -20.23
CA ASP A 59 -1.22 -0.53 -19.96
C ASP A 59 -2.20 0.22 -19.05
N LEU A 60 -1.69 0.97 -18.07
CA LEU A 60 -2.53 1.83 -17.21
C LEU A 60 -3.37 2.85 -17.99
N LYS A 61 -2.89 3.30 -19.16
CA LYS A 61 -3.65 4.24 -20.03
C LYS A 61 -4.78 3.55 -20.78
N LYS A 62 -4.78 2.22 -20.87
CA LYS A 62 -5.74 1.38 -21.60
C LYS A 62 -6.58 0.51 -20.69
N ILE A 63 -6.53 0.74 -19.36
CA ILE A 63 -7.13 -0.13 -18.35
C ILE A 63 -8.63 -0.40 -18.57
N ASN A 64 -9.37 0.53 -19.17
CA ASN A 64 -10.80 0.38 -19.44
C ASN A 64 -11.12 -0.57 -20.62
N THR A 65 -10.13 -0.85 -21.47
CA THR A 65 -10.30 -1.65 -22.69
C THR A 65 -9.50 -2.93 -22.66
N ASP A 66 -8.38 -2.95 -21.95
CA ASP A 66 -7.41 -4.04 -21.97
C ASP A 66 -6.74 -4.18 -20.60
N TRP A 67 -7.30 -5.06 -19.76
CA TRP A 67 -6.75 -5.37 -18.43
C TRP A 67 -7.12 -6.78 -18.00
N ASP A 68 -6.22 -7.72 -18.24
CA ASP A 68 -6.40 -9.13 -17.88
C ASP A 68 -5.61 -9.52 -16.62
N SER A 69 -5.66 -10.81 -16.28
CA SER A 69 -4.96 -11.36 -15.12
C SER A 69 -3.44 -11.26 -15.24
N ASP A 70 -2.90 -11.38 -16.44
CA ASP A 70 -1.45 -11.36 -16.66
C ASP A 70 -0.91 -9.94 -16.52
N THR A 71 -1.61 -8.96 -17.07
CA THR A 71 -1.35 -7.53 -16.90
C THR A 71 -1.43 -7.15 -15.42
N SER A 72 -2.47 -7.61 -14.71
CA SER A 72 -2.60 -7.40 -13.27
C SER A 72 -1.44 -8.02 -12.48
N ASN A 73 -1.01 -9.24 -12.83
CA ASN A 73 0.12 -9.90 -12.21
C ASN A 73 1.44 -9.14 -12.44
N VAL A 74 1.67 -8.65 -13.66
CA VAL A 74 2.86 -7.84 -13.99
C VAL A 74 2.84 -6.53 -13.20
N ALA A 75 1.72 -5.81 -13.18
CA ALA A 75 1.56 -4.58 -12.40
C ALA A 75 1.85 -4.83 -10.91
N ASN A 76 1.34 -5.93 -10.35
CA ASN A 76 1.60 -6.31 -8.96
C ASN A 76 3.10 -6.52 -8.69
N LYS A 77 3.80 -7.25 -9.58
CA LYS A 77 5.25 -7.48 -9.44
C LYS A 77 6.07 -6.21 -9.58
N VAL A 78 5.71 -5.32 -10.50
CA VAL A 78 6.38 -4.02 -10.69
C VAL A 78 6.18 -3.14 -9.46
N ILE A 79 4.96 -3.01 -8.94
CA ILE A 79 4.69 -2.26 -7.71
C ILE A 79 5.46 -2.86 -6.53
N TYR A 80 5.38 -4.17 -6.34
CA TYR A 80 6.08 -4.87 -5.26
C TYR A 80 7.59 -4.64 -5.34
N THR A 81 8.19 -4.83 -6.52
CA THR A 81 9.63 -4.66 -6.73
C THR A 81 10.08 -3.23 -6.48
N SER A 82 9.32 -2.25 -6.97
CA SER A 82 9.62 -0.82 -6.82
C SER A 82 9.73 -0.43 -5.34
N ILE A 83 8.71 -0.79 -4.56
CA ILE A 83 8.62 -0.41 -3.15
C ILE A 83 9.58 -1.24 -2.30
N MET A 84 9.65 -2.55 -2.52
CA MET A 84 10.55 -3.42 -1.75
C MET A 84 12.01 -3.11 -2.00
N SER A 85 12.40 -2.72 -3.22
CA SER A 85 13.78 -2.31 -3.51
C SER A 85 14.21 -1.11 -2.66
N ILE A 86 13.33 -0.12 -2.49
CA ILE A 86 13.64 1.05 -1.68
C ILE A 86 13.60 0.69 -0.20
N ALA A 87 12.57 -0.04 0.22
CA ALA A 87 12.40 -0.45 1.61
C ALA A 87 13.59 -1.29 2.11
N CYS A 88 14.06 -2.26 1.32
CA CYS A 88 15.22 -3.09 1.64
C CYS A 88 16.52 -2.29 1.67
N ALA A 89 16.71 -1.31 0.76
CA ALA A 89 17.88 -0.45 0.82
C ALA A 89 17.93 0.37 2.11
N PHE A 90 16.78 0.89 2.56
CA PHE A 90 16.69 1.59 3.84
C PHE A 90 16.98 0.67 5.02
N ASP A 91 16.52 -0.59 5.00
CA ASP A 91 16.81 -1.55 6.05
C ASP A 91 18.33 -1.83 6.19
N LEU A 92 19.08 -1.85 5.08
CA LEU A 92 20.52 -2.14 5.08
C LEU A 92 21.41 -0.93 5.38
N TRP A 93 21.09 0.24 4.83
CA TRP A 93 21.97 1.42 4.87
C TRP A 93 21.46 2.59 5.70
N LYS A 94 20.19 2.60 6.11
CA LYS A 94 19.60 3.67 6.93
C LYS A 94 18.71 3.11 8.04
N LYS A 95 19.36 2.48 9.02
CA LYS A 95 18.71 1.92 10.21
C LYS A 95 17.81 2.96 10.89
N GLY A 96 16.56 2.57 11.17
CA GLY A 96 15.58 3.39 11.91
C GLY A 96 14.69 4.29 11.03
N SER A 97 15.00 4.49 9.75
CA SER A 97 14.16 5.29 8.86
C SER A 97 12.98 4.48 8.31
N ARG A 98 11.98 4.25 9.16
CA ARG A 98 10.77 3.47 8.84
C ARG A 98 9.70 4.27 8.09
N LYS A 99 9.71 5.60 8.22
CA LYS A 99 8.71 6.49 7.59
C LYS A 99 8.95 6.63 6.08
N THR A 100 10.21 6.74 5.66
CA THR A 100 10.55 7.05 4.27
C THR A 100 10.06 6.01 3.26
N PRO A 101 10.18 4.68 3.49
CA PRO A 101 9.59 3.69 2.58
C PRO A 101 8.06 3.84 2.42
N GLY A 102 7.36 4.21 3.50
CA GLY A 102 5.93 4.50 3.44
C GLY A 102 5.63 5.72 2.58
N THR A 103 6.35 6.83 2.80
CA THR A 103 6.18 8.05 1.99
C THR A 103 6.51 7.83 0.51
N VAL A 104 7.51 7.01 0.20
CA VAL A 104 7.80 6.61 -1.19
C VAL A 104 6.67 5.80 -1.78
N PHE A 105 6.05 4.89 -1.01
CA PHE A 105 4.88 4.13 -1.46
C PHE A 105 3.71 5.06 -1.81
N GLU A 106 3.46 6.08 -0.98
CA GLU A 106 2.47 7.13 -1.26
C GLU A 106 2.73 7.82 -2.60
N ILE A 107 3.95 8.34 -2.79
CA ILE A 107 4.34 9.07 -4.00
C ILE A 107 4.23 8.18 -5.24
N TYR A 108 4.70 6.93 -5.14
CA TYR A 108 4.72 6.00 -6.25
C TYR A 108 3.30 5.61 -6.70
N ILE A 109 2.42 5.27 -5.77
CA ILE A 109 1.02 4.94 -6.09
C ILE A 109 0.29 6.16 -6.64
N ALA A 110 0.49 7.36 -6.05
CA ALA A 110 -0.09 8.58 -6.60
C ALA A 110 0.36 8.84 -8.04
N ALA A 111 1.63 8.60 -8.36
CA ALA A 111 2.16 8.75 -9.72
C ALA A 111 1.52 7.78 -10.72
N LEU A 112 1.41 6.49 -10.36
CA LEU A 112 0.75 5.48 -11.21
C LEU A 112 -0.73 5.83 -11.43
N LEU A 113 -1.44 6.20 -10.36
CA LEU A 113 -2.85 6.58 -10.45
C LEU A 113 -3.05 7.86 -11.26
N LYS A 114 -2.10 8.81 -11.26
CA LYS A 114 -2.19 10.00 -12.09
C LYS A 114 -1.99 9.70 -13.58
N VAL A 115 -1.22 8.67 -13.93
CA VAL A 115 -1.13 8.16 -15.31
C VAL A 115 -2.45 7.52 -15.74
N MET A 116 -3.07 6.75 -14.84
CA MET A 116 -4.33 6.05 -15.09
C MET A 116 -5.54 7.02 -15.16
N LEU A 117 -5.56 8.02 -14.29
CA LEU A 117 -6.67 8.95 -14.08
C LEU A 117 -6.19 10.41 -14.20
N PRO A 118 -5.74 10.85 -15.39
CA PRO A 118 -5.09 12.16 -15.56
C PRO A 118 -6.02 13.34 -15.31
N ASN A 119 -7.33 13.17 -15.51
CA ASN A 119 -8.32 14.24 -15.39
C ASN A 119 -8.88 14.40 -13.96
N GLU A 120 -8.57 13.48 -13.06
CA GLU A 120 -9.06 13.52 -11.68
C GLU A 120 -8.20 14.42 -10.78
N ILE A 121 -8.80 14.87 -9.67
CA ILE A 121 -8.20 15.82 -8.74
C ILE A 121 -7.56 15.07 -7.58
N PHE A 122 -6.24 15.20 -7.44
CA PHE A 122 -5.45 14.52 -6.41
C PHE A 122 -5.19 15.45 -5.22
N SER A 123 -5.33 14.94 -4.01
CA SER A 123 -5.01 15.67 -2.77
C SER A 123 -4.60 14.72 -1.65
N LYS A 124 -4.06 15.25 -0.56
CA LYS A 124 -3.82 14.49 0.69
C LYS A 124 -4.86 14.77 1.79
N HIS A 125 -5.72 15.76 1.57
CA HIS A 125 -6.64 16.27 2.58
C HIS A 125 -8.06 16.36 2.03
N ILE A 126 -9.02 15.98 2.86
CA ILE A 126 -10.43 16.29 2.69
C ILE A 126 -10.80 17.29 3.77
N PRO A 127 -11.07 18.57 3.43
CA PRO A 127 -11.50 19.54 4.42
C PRO A 127 -12.89 19.16 4.95
N LEU A 128 -13.07 19.29 6.26
CA LEU A 128 -14.36 19.19 6.94
C LEU A 128 -14.80 20.64 7.21
N ILE A 129 -15.53 21.23 6.28
CA ILE A 129 -16.00 22.63 6.38
C ILE A 129 -17.26 22.65 7.25
N ASP A 130 -17.10 22.64 8.57
CA ASP A 130 -18.23 22.76 9.48
C ASP A 130 -19.03 24.04 9.13
N GLN A 131 -20.29 23.89 8.71
CA GLN A 131 -21.27 24.99 8.68
C GLN A 131 -21.77 25.32 10.09
N ILE A 132 -20.93 25.13 11.12
CA ILE A 132 -21.26 25.47 12.50
C ILE A 132 -20.89 26.94 12.67
N ASN A 133 -21.88 27.80 12.44
CA ASN A 133 -21.93 29.23 12.74
C ASN A 133 -20.76 30.07 12.21
N SER A 134 -21.08 30.94 11.26
CA SER A 134 -20.24 32.02 10.71
C SER A 134 -19.65 33.02 11.73
N ASP A 135 -19.82 32.78 13.03
CA ASP A 135 -19.50 33.72 14.12
C ASP A 135 -18.34 33.25 15.02
N GLU A 136 -17.84 32.01 14.83
CA GLU A 136 -16.56 31.58 15.42
C GLU A 136 -15.58 31.27 14.30
N GLU A 137 -14.59 32.14 14.09
CA GLU A 137 -13.39 31.82 13.32
C GLU A 137 -12.70 30.62 13.98
N LEU A 138 -13.06 29.41 13.54
CA LEU A 138 -12.25 28.22 13.78
C LEU A 138 -10.90 28.47 13.10
N THR A 139 -9.92 28.83 13.93
CA THR A 139 -8.55 29.16 13.54
C THR A 139 -7.76 27.96 12.97
N ASP A 140 -8.37 26.76 12.97
CA ASP A 140 -7.81 25.56 12.35
C ASP A 140 -8.92 24.75 11.64
N PRO A 141 -9.04 24.83 10.30
CA PRO A 141 -10.04 24.07 9.57
C PRO A 141 -9.75 22.57 9.69
N ALA A 142 -10.66 21.83 10.33
CA ALA A 142 -10.55 20.39 10.50
C ALA A 142 -10.42 19.69 9.13
N SER A 143 -9.50 18.73 9.01
CA SER A 143 -9.35 17.93 7.79
C SER A 143 -9.05 16.48 8.09
N VAL A 144 -9.59 15.59 7.26
CA VAL A 144 -9.20 14.18 7.26
C VAL A 144 -7.95 14.06 6.39
N SER A 145 -6.80 13.89 7.04
CA SER A 145 -5.53 13.61 6.34
C SER A 145 -5.43 12.13 6.00
N THR A 146 -5.22 11.85 4.72
CA THR A 146 -5.04 10.49 4.19
C THR A 146 -3.88 10.48 3.19
N ASP A 147 -3.46 9.27 2.81
CA ASP A 147 -2.26 9.10 2.01
C ASP A 147 -2.46 9.55 0.55
N VAL A 148 -3.57 9.15 -0.08
CA VAL A 148 -4.00 9.61 -1.41
C VAL A 148 -5.52 9.78 -1.43
N VAL A 149 -6.00 10.94 -1.88
CA VAL A 149 -7.41 11.22 -2.17
C VAL A 149 -7.54 11.56 -3.65
N ILE A 150 -8.48 10.90 -4.32
CA ILE A 150 -8.83 11.20 -5.72
C ILE A 150 -10.29 11.64 -5.74
N LYS A 151 -10.53 12.91 -6.03
CA LYS A 151 -11.86 13.50 -6.18
C LYS A 151 -12.25 13.49 -7.65
N SER A 152 -13.54 13.26 -7.90
CA SER A 152 -14.09 13.28 -9.26
C SER A 152 -13.95 14.69 -9.86
N GLY A 153 -13.37 14.80 -11.05
CA GLY A 153 -13.26 16.06 -11.80
C GLY A 153 -14.62 16.67 -12.15
N GLU A 154 -15.65 15.83 -12.26
CA GLU A 154 -17.04 16.26 -12.51
C GLU A 154 -17.77 16.70 -11.24
N ASN A 155 -17.40 16.15 -10.08
CA ASN A 155 -18.00 16.50 -8.80
C ASN A 155 -16.97 16.33 -7.68
N VAL A 156 -16.40 17.45 -7.25
CA VAL A 156 -15.32 17.49 -6.25
C VAL A 156 -15.75 17.00 -4.87
N ASN A 157 -17.05 16.88 -4.61
CA ASN A 157 -17.58 16.42 -3.32
C ASN A 157 -17.62 14.90 -3.22
N ARG A 158 -17.33 14.14 -4.29
CA ARG A 158 -17.23 12.68 -4.25
C ARG A 158 -15.83 12.21 -4.63
N GLY A 159 -15.43 11.05 -4.11
CA GLY A 159 -14.12 10.52 -4.46
C GLY A 159 -13.77 9.20 -3.79
N VAL A 160 -12.50 8.85 -3.91
CA VAL A 160 -11.91 7.69 -3.26
C VAL A 160 -10.78 8.13 -2.34
N VAL A 161 -10.63 7.39 -1.25
CA VAL A 161 -9.57 7.56 -0.26
C VAL A 161 -8.75 6.29 -0.25
N ILE A 162 -7.43 6.43 -0.40
CA ILE A 162 -6.53 5.28 -0.52
C ILE A 162 -5.48 5.37 0.57
N PRO A 163 -5.75 4.80 1.76
CA PRO A 163 -4.74 4.64 2.80
C PRO A 163 -3.68 3.63 2.34
N LEU A 164 -2.41 3.99 2.47
CA LEU A 164 -1.25 3.26 1.98
C LEU A 164 -0.35 2.85 3.13
N LYS A 165 -0.11 1.54 3.28
CA LYS A 165 0.74 1.01 4.35
C LYS A 165 1.61 -0.11 3.82
N ILE A 166 2.90 -0.13 4.18
CA ILE A 166 3.73 -1.30 3.86
C ILE A 166 3.16 -2.56 4.57
N THR A 167 2.82 -2.40 5.85
CA THR A 167 2.10 -3.36 6.71
C THR A 167 1.16 -2.58 7.62
N THR A 168 -0.02 -3.09 7.96
CA THR A 168 -1.00 -2.33 8.74
C THR A 168 -0.70 -2.31 10.23
N ARG A 169 -0.30 -3.46 10.80
CA ARG A 169 -0.12 -3.63 12.27
C ARG A 169 -1.32 -3.08 13.05
N GLU A 170 -1.09 -2.41 14.19
CA GLU A 170 -2.12 -1.77 15.01
C GLU A 170 -2.88 -0.64 14.29
N ARG A 171 -2.30 -0.08 13.22
CA ARG A 171 -2.90 1.03 12.45
C ARG A 171 -3.98 0.57 11.46
N ILE A 172 -4.39 -0.70 11.49
CA ILE A 172 -5.49 -1.24 10.68
C ILE A 172 -6.83 -0.55 10.97
N VAL A 173 -7.03 0.00 12.17
CA VAL A 173 -8.27 0.72 12.51
C VAL A 173 -8.43 2.06 11.80
N GLN A 174 -7.32 2.70 11.41
CA GLN A 174 -7.31 4.04 10.82
C GLN A 174 -8.20 4.18 9.57
N PRO A 175 -8.09 3.33 8.53
CA PRO A 175 -8.97 3.42 7.35
C PRO A 175 -10.45 3.32 7.71
N PHE A 176 -10.82 2.50 8.69
CA PHE A 176 -12.21 2.36 9.12
C PHE A 176 -12.69 3.58 9.90
N ALA A 177 -11.89 4.08 10.84
CA ALA A 177 -12.24 5.30 11.57
C ALA A 177 -12.39 6.50 10.63
N GLN A 178 -11.49 6.64 9.65
CA GLN A 178 -11.57 7.69 8.63
C GLN A 178 -12.84 7.55 7.77
N GLN A 179 -13.14 6.34 7.28
CA GLN A 179 -14.36 6.08 6.53
C GLN A 179 -15.61 6.44 7.34
N ARG A 180 -15.66 6.07 8.64
CA ARG A 180 -16.78 6.41 9.51
C ARG A 180 -16.99 7.92 9.64
N ILE A 181 -15.91 8.69 9.78
CA ILE A 181 -15.97 10.15 9.85
C ILE A 181 -16.51 10.72 8.52
N LEU A 182 -15.97 10.26 7.39
CA LEU A 182 -16.41 10.72 6.07
C LEU A 182 -17.88 10.40 5.80
N ASP A 183 -18.34 9.19 6.15
CA ASP A 183 -19.75 8.80 6.01
C ASP A 183 -20.67 9.63 6.90
N SER A 184 -20.24 9.91 8.13
CA SER A 184 -21.03 10.72 9.08
C SER A 184 -21.12 12.18 8.67
N TYR A 185 -20.10 12.68 7.97
CA TYR A 185 -19.98 14.09 7.59
C TYR A 185 -20.57 14.39 6.20
N PHE A 186 -20.18 13.62 5.18
CA PHE A 186 -20.61 13.83 3.79
C PHE A 186 -21.83 12.99 3.40
N GLY A 187 -22.17 11.98 4.18
CA GLY A 187 -23.16 10.96 3.83
C GLY A 187 -22.53 9.71 3.23
N ASN A 188 -23.25 8.59 3.37
CA ASN A 188 -22.78 7.28 2.92
C ASN A 188 -22.53 7.25 1.40
N GLY A 189 -21.38 6.67 1.00
CA GLY A 189 -21.04 6.41 -0.40
C GLY A 189 -20.48 7.61 -1.16
N VAL A 190 -20.36 8.78 -0.53
CA VAL A 190 -19.75 9.97 -1.13
C VAL A 190 -18.23 9.82 -1.25
N PHE A 191 -17.59 9.32 -0.20
CA PHE A 191 -16.20 8.88 -0.22
C PHE A 191 -16.11 7.38 0.04
N ASN A 192 -15.32 6.67 -0.76
CA ASN A 192 -15.11 5.24 -0.61
C ASN A 192 -13.63 4.94 -0.34
N SER A 193 -13.35 4.26 0.76
CA SER A 193 -11.99 3.90 1.14
C SER A 193 -11.54 2.58 0.51
N PHE A 194 -10.33 2.56 -0.05
CA PHE A 194 -9.65 1.36 -0.54
C PHE A 194 -8.27 1.25 0.12
N LEU A 195 -8.08 0.29 1.01
CA LEU A 195 -6.81 0.10 1.70
C LEU A 195 -5.83 -0.64 0.78
N ALA A 196 -4.67 -0.06 0.52
CA ALA A 196 -3.62 -0.68 -0.29
C ALA A 196 -2.35 -0.91 0.54
N CYS A 197 -1.86 -2.15 0.49
CA CYS A 197 -0.74 -2.61 1.29
C CYS A 197 0.29 -3.39 0.47
N ILE A 198 1.51 -3.52 1.01
CA ILE A 198 2.52 -4.40 0.42
C ILE A 198 2.39 -5.83 0.95
N SER A 199 2.34 -6.01 2.27
CA SER A 199 2.21 -7.35 2.90
C SER A 199 1.73 -7.24 4.36
N GLU A 200 1.61 -8.37 5.07
CA GLU A 200 1.56 -8.43 6.54
C GLU A 200 2.75 -9.17 7.16
N THR A 201 3.84 -9.30 6.42
CA THR A 201 5.02 -10.05 6.85
C THR A 201 5.70 -9.39 8.06
N GLN A 202 6.15 -10.20 9.01
CA GLN A 202 7.01 -9.81 10.12
C GLN A 202 8.24 -10.72 10.12
N GLN A 203 9.41 -10.09 10.18
CA GLN A 203 10.69 -10.80 10.22
C GLN A 203 11.01 -11.27 11.64
N ASP A 204 11.31 -12.55 11.80
CA ASP A 204 11.94 -13.10 12.99
C ASP A 204 13.41 -13.44 12.65
N LYS A 205 14.32 -12.53 13.01
CA LYS A 205 15.75 -12.66 12.71
C LYS A 205 16.42 -13.79 13.48
N ILE A 206 15.92 -14.11 14.68
CA ILE A 206 16.51 -15.14 15.56
C ILE A 206 16.21 -16.52 15.00
N ASN A 207 14.94 -16.78 14.70
CA ASN A 207 14.50 -18.09 14.22
C ASN A 207 14.56 -18.25 12.70
N ARG A 208 15.06 -17.23 11.97
CA ARG A 208 15.14 -17.22 10.50
C ARG A 208 13.82 -17.66 9.84
N LYS A 209 12.73 -17.00 10.23
CA LYS A 209 11.38 -17.27 9.71
C LYS A 209 10.58 -15.99 9.50
N VAL A 210 9.48 -16.11 8.77
CA VAL A 210 8.53 -15.03 8.50
C VAL A 210 7.20 -15.37 9.13
N ASN A 211 6.64 -14.42 9.88
CA ASN A 211 5.27 -14.51 10.39
C ASN A 211 4.35 -13.65 9.52
N HIS A 212 3.07 -14.00 9.41
CA HIS A 212 2.03 -13.11 8.91
C HIS A 212 1.22 -12.57 10.10
N ILE A 213 1.24 -11.25 10.30
CA ILE A 213 0.52 -10.63 11.43
C ILE A 213 -0.88 -10.24 10.96
N CYS A 214 -1.83 -11.13 11.22
CA CYS A 214 -3.19 -10.99 10.75
C CYS A 214 -4.18 -10.81 11.90
N VAL A 215 -5.19 -9.97 11.69
CA VAL A 215 -6.27 -9.72 12.67
C VAL A 215 -7.66 -9.87 12.02
N PRO A 216 -7.99 -11.03 11.45
CA PRO A 216 -9.22 -11.23 10.67
C PRO A 216 -10.49 -11.01 11.49
N GLY A 217 -10.49 -11.40 12.77
CA GLY A 217 -11.61 -11.14 13.68
C GLY A 217 -11.85 -9.65 13.90
N THR A 218 -10.78 -8.88 14.07
CA THR A 218 -10.83 -7.41 14.21
C THR A 218 -11.33 -6.74 12.94
N ILE A 219 -10.81 -7.13 11.77
CA ILE A 219 -11.28 -6.60 10.47
C ILE A 219 -12.77 -6.87 10.29
N ARG A 220 -13.25 -8.08 10.63
CA ARG A 220 -14.68 -8.41 10.57
C ARG A 220 -15.53 -7.55 11.50
N LEU A 221 -15.05 -7.27 12.72
CA LEU A 221 -15.75 -6.37 13.64
C LEU A 221 -15.78 -4.94 13.09
N TYR A 222 -14.69 -4.46 12.49
CA TYR A 222 -14.66 -3.13 11.90
C TYR A 222 -15.57 -3.00 10.68
N GLN A 223 -15.52 -3.95 9.74
CA GLN A 223 -16.41 -3.96 8.57
C GLN A 223 -17.90 -3.99 8.98
N LYS A 224 -18.24 -4.71 10.06
CA LYS A 224 -19.63 -4.87 10.49
C LYS A 224 -20.15 -3.74 11.35
N TYR A 225 -19.32 -3.20 12.24
CA TYR A 225 -19.78 -2.32 13.32
C TYR A 225 -19.11 -0.94 13.36
N LEU A 226 -18.03 -0.72 12.62
CA LEU A 226 -17.36 0.59 12.56
C LEU A 226 -17.69 1.31 11.25
N SER A 227 -17.30 0.75 10.11
CA SER A 227 -17.55 1.31 8.77
C SER A 227 -17.18 0.29 7.70
N ASN A 228 -17.62 0.53 6.46
CA ASN A 228 -17.31 -0.33 5.32
C ASN A 228 -16.18 0.25 4.46
N VAL A 229 -15.01 -0.38 4.49
CA VAL A 229 -13.93 -0.14 3.53
C VAL A 229 -14.20 -0.98 2.29
N ALA A 230 -14.27 -0.33 1.12
CA ALA A 230 -14.71 -0.92 -0.14
C ALA A 230 -13.78 -2.03 -0.66
N GLY A 231 -12.50 -2.02 -0.28
CA GLY A 231 -11.57 -3.08 -0.63
C GLY A 231 -10.26 -3.03 0.15
N MET A 232 -9.62 -4.19 0.30
CA MET A 232 -8.30 -4.35 0.89
C MET A 232 -7.40 -5.09 -0.09
N TYR A 233 -6.30 -4.45 -0.50
CA TYR A 233 -5.38 -4.94 -1.53
C TYR A 233 -4.00 -5.14 -0.95
N TYR A 234 -3.34 -6.24 -1.32
CA TYR A 234 -1.97 -6.53 -0.94
C TYR A 234 -1.18 -7.03 -2.15
N CYS A 235 0.09 -6.67 -2.24
CA CYS A 235 0.97 -7.33 -3.20
C CYS A 235 1.25 -8.79 -2.80
N ASP A 236 1.61 -9.00 -1.53
CA ASP A 236 1.80 -10.31 -0.89
C ASP A 236 0.65 -10.52 0.11
N ILE A 237 -0.48 -11.01 -0.40
CA ILE A 237 -1.70 -11.24 0.39
C ILE A 237 -1.41 -12.34 1.42
N PRO A 238 -1.59 -12.08 2.74
CA PRO A 238 -1.38 -13.11 3.74
C PRO A 238 -2.45 -14.20 3.61
N GLU A 239 -2.05 -15.46 3.72
CA GLU A 239 -2.92 -16.63 3.50
C GLU A 239 -4.19 -16.59 4.36
N ARG A 240 -4.09 -16.03 5.57
CA ARG A 240 -5.23 -15.95 6.50
C ARG A 240 -6.35 -15.03 6.01
N TYR A 241 -6.06 -14.04 5.16
CA TYR A 241 -7.05 -13.10 4.61
C TYR A 241 -7.71 -13.60 3.31
N LEU A 242 -7.24 -14.71 2.73
CA LEU A 242 -7.90 -15.38 1.60
C LEU A 242 -9.05 -16.31 2.02
N GLN A 243 -9.34 -16.39 3.31
CA GLN A 243 -10.37 -17.28 3.85
C GLN A 243 -11.71 -16.54 3.93
N ALA A 244 -12.79 -17.23 3.56
CA ALA A 244 -14.16 -16.76 3.69
C ALA A 244 -14.58 -16.54 5.16
#